data_AF-A0A385U1C5-F1
#
_entry.id   AF-A0A385U1C5-F1
#
_cell.length_a   1.000
_cell.length_b   1.000
_cell.length_c   1.000
_cell.angle_alpha   90.00
_cell.angle_beta   90.00
_cell.angle_gamma   90.00
#
_symmetry.space_group_name_H-M   'P 1'
#
loop_
_entity.id
_entity.type
_entity.pdbx_description
1 polymer ?
#
loop_
_entity_poly.entity_id
_entity_poly.type
_entity_poly.pdbx_seq_one_letter_code
_entity_poly.pdbx_strand_id
1 'polypeptide(L)'
;MNALTRTTASVPWQRLTTAYGRGTDIPRLLETRQYKELASLIEHQGTLWQTTPWALLMLLRELAKQKPEQVSSEEMELYLSVASAITVEYMDSPQTVETMDKLLDERYLWPEDDEEDDWRWEEEEPPGYEAEIFIRYYYFSYVLLQEAAPVFRAIMNGNDQHTDIISELLALIEPEDAGM
;
A
#
# COMPACT_ATOMS: atom_id res chain seq x y z
N MET A 1 -8.64 -13.38 2.14
CA MET A 1 -7.80 -12.49 2.94
C MET A 1 -8.09 -12.67 4.42
N ASN A 2 -7.10 -13.06 5.22
CA ASN A 2 -7.23 -13.15 6.69
C ASN A 2 -6.45 -12.03 7.40
N ALA A 3 -6.36 -10.84 6.78
CA ALA A 3 -5.78 -9.65 7.39
C ALA A 3 -6.75 -8.94 8.38
N LEU A 4 -7.91 -9.55 8.67
CA LEU A 4 -9.03 -8.97 9.43
C LEU A 4 -8.69 -8.60 10.89
N THR A 5 -7.55 -9.02 11.42
CA THR A 5 -7.16 -8.80 12.82
C THR A 5 -6.04 -7.80 13.04
N ARG A 6 -5.35 -7.34 11.99
CA ARG A 6 -4.21 -6.43 12.14
C ARG A 6 -4.66 -5.01 12.49
N THR A 7 -4.03 -4.41 13.48
CA THR A 7 -4.15 -2.99 13.85
C THR A 7 -2.86 -2.26 13.51
N THR A 8 -2.88 -0.92 13.50
CA THR A 8 -1.68 -0.10 13.32
C THR A 8 -0.56 -0.49 14.29
N ALA A 9 -0.87 -0.81 15.55
CA ALA A 9 0.12 -1.21 16.56
C ALA A 9 0.69 -2.63 16.36
N SER A 10 0.03 -3.47 15.55
CA SER A 10 0.44 -4.87 15.33
C SER A 10 1.41 -5.07 14.15
N VAL A 11 1.69 -4.02 13.39
CA VAL A 11 2.64 -4.02 12.27
C VAL A 11 4.01 -3.56 12.79
N PRO A 12 5.10 -4.29 12.52
CA PRO A 12 6.44 -3.95 13.02
C PRO A 12 7.06 -2.83 12.17
N TRP A 13 6.49 -1.63 12.16
CA TRP A 13 6.86 -0.54 11.25
C TRP A 13 8.35 -0.19 11.23
N GLN A 14 9.02 -0.23 12.38
CA GLN A 14 10.46 0.03 12.49
C GLN A 14 11.32 -0.98 11.72
N ARG A 15 10.78 -2.17 11.46
CA ARG A 15 11.45 -3.29 10.76
C ARG A 15 11.06 -3.39 9.29
N LEU A 16 10.22 -2.46 8.80
CA LEU A 16 9.78 -2.38 7.41
C LEU A 16 10.34 -1.13 6.75
N THR A 17 10.76 -1.26 5.50
CA THR A 17 11.34 -0.16 4.73
C THR A 17 10.29 0.69 4.01
N THR A 18 10.67 1.94 3.80
CA THR A 18 10.00 2.99 3.02
C THR A 18 10.98 3.54 1.99
N ALA A 19 10.53 4.45 1.13
CA ALA A 19 11.41 5.16 0.20
C ALA A 19 12.58 5.90 0.86
N TYR A 20 12.45 6.25 2.15
CA TYR A 20 13.41 7.10 2.86
C TYR A 20 13.85 6.49 4.20
N GLY A 21 13.96 5.16 4.30
CA GLY A 21 14.42 4.46 5.50
C GLY A 21 13.34 3.58 6.11
N ARG A 22 13.04 3.75 7.41
CA ARG A 22 12.10 2.90 8.16
C ARG A 22 10.68 3.46 8.22
N GLY A 23 9.72 2.57 8.43
CA GLY A 23 8.30 2.91 8.59
C GLY A 23 7.93 3.56 9.94
N THR A 24 8.89 3.90 10.80
CA THR A 24 8.67 4.33 12.20
C THR A 24 7.71 5.52 12.33
N ASP A 25 7.69 6.43 11.36
CA ASP A 25 6.79 7.60 11.34
C ASP A 25 5.36 7.29 10.88
N ILE A 26 5.14 6.19 10.15
CA ILE A 26 3.86 5.86 9.52
C ILE A 26 2.68 5.85 10.52
N PRO A 27 2.77 5.25 11.73
CA PRO A 27 1.68 5.30 12.70
C PRO A 27 1.23 6.73 13.03
N ARG A 28 2.18 7.64 13.27
CA ARG A 28 1.90 9.05 13.58
C ARG A 28 1.28 9.74 12.37
N LEU A 29 1.79 9.46 11.17
CA LEU A 29 1.27 10.07 9.93
C LEU A 29 -0.14 9.59 9.58
N LEU A 30 -0.47 8.32 9.86
CA LEU A 30 -1.83 7.77 9.74
C LEU A 30 -2.78 8.48 10.71
N GLU A 31 -2.40 8.63 11.98
CA GLU A 31 -3.21 9.31 13.00
C GLU A 31 -3.44 10.79 12.66
N THR A 32 -2.40 11.46 12.16
CA THR A 32 -2.43 12.89 11.83
C THR A 32 -2.91 13.17 10.40
N ARG A 33 -3.25 12.14 9.62
CA ARG A 33 -3.75 12.23 8.23
C ARG A 33 -2.82 13.02 7.29
N GLN A 34 -1.52 12.81 7.43
CA GLN A 34 -0.51 13.46 6.58
C GLN A 34 -0.32 12.68 5.27
N TYR A 35 -1.34 12.69 4.41
CA TYR A 35 -1.41 11.85 3.21
C TYR A 35 -0.27 12.08 2.23
N LYS A 36 0.15 13.34 2.01
CA LYS A 36 1.26 13.63 1.10
C LYS A 36 2.59 13.02 1.55
N GLU A 37 2.88 13.09 2.85
CA GLU A 37 4.08 12.49 3.44
C GLU A 37 3.98 10.96 3.40
N LEU A 38 2.82 10.40 3.77
CA LEU A 38 2.56 8.96 3.65
C LEU A 38 2.78 8.45 2.23
N ALA A 39 2.21 9.13 1.23
CA ALA A 39 2.35 8.76 -0.18
C ALA A 39 3.82 8.64 -0.56
N SER A 40 4.64 9.64 -0.21
CA SER A 40 6.08 9.65 -0.52
C SER A 40 6.90 8.57 0.19
N LEU A 41 6.41 8.03 1.32
CA LEU A 41 7.08 6.94 2.05
C LEU A 41 6.71 5.57 1.47
N ILE A 42 5.46 5.39 1.06
CA ILE A 42 4.94 4.08 0.63
C ILE A 42 4.95 3.90 -0.89
N GLU A 43 5.10 4.96 -1.67
CA GLU A 43 5.30 4.91 -3.11
C GLU A 43 6.34 5.98 -3.48
N HIS A 44 7.32 5.60 -4.30
CA HIS A 44 8.24 6.58 -4.87
C HIS A 44 8.70 6.14 -6.25
N GLN A 45 8.46 6.99 -7.27
CA GLN A 45 8.88 6.79 -8.65
C GLN A 45 8.42 5.43 -9.23
N GLY A 46 7.19 5.01 -8.90
CA GLY A 46 6.61 3.74 -9.35
C GLY A 46 7.05 2.51 -8.54
N THR A 47 7.80 2.72 -7.45
CA THR A 47 8.24 1.64 -6.57
C THR A 47 7.37 1.60 -5.31
N LEU A 48 6.79 0.42 -5.02
CA LEU A 48 6.14 0.15 -3.75
C LEU A 48 7.15 -0.46 -2.77
N TRP A 49 6.95 -0.18 -1.49
CA TRP A 49 7.87 -0.53 -0.40
C TRP A 49 7.23 -1.55 0.55
N GLN A 50 8.02 -2.13 1.47
CA GLN A 50 7.51 -3.14 2.42
C GLN A 50 6.30 -2.63 3.22
N THR A 51 6.27 -1.33 3.51
CA THR A 51 5.20 -0.69 4.27
C THR A 51 3.90 -0.49 3.49
N THR A 52 3.92 -0.50 2.16
CA THR A 52 2.79 -0.09 1.31
C THR A 52 1.50 -0.86 1.57
N PRO A 53 1.46 -2.20 1.46
CA PRO A 53 0.21 -2.94 1.66
C PRO A 53 -0.37 -2.72 3.07
N TRP A 54 0.48 -2.52 4.07
CA TRP A 54 0.06 -2.28 5.46
C TRP A 54 -0.51 -0.89 5.67
N ALA A 55 0.17 0.15 5.17
CA ALA A 55 -0.32 1.52 5.25
C ALA A 55 -1.65 1.65 4.50
N LEU A 56 -1.73 1.06 3.32
CA LEU A 56 -2.93 1.03 2.49
C LEU A 56 -4.10 0.32 3.18
N LEU A 57 -3.86 -0.83 3.81
CA LEU A 57 -4.87 -1.52 4.62
C LEU A 57 -5.46 -0.64 5.72
N MET A 58 -4.62 0.13 6.43
CA MET A 58 -5.08 1.04 7.49
C MET A 58 -5.86 2.22 6.90
N LEU A 59 -5.34 2.83 5.84
CA LEU A 59 -5.97 3.96 5.16
C LEU A 59 -7.35 3.61 4.61
N LEU A 60 -7.49 2.51 3.88
CA LEU A 60 -8.76 2.09 3.29
C LEU A 60 -9.83 1.75 4.35
N ARG A 61 -9.41 1.21 5.50
CA ARG A 61 -10.31 0.98 6.64
C ARG A 61 -10.82 2.27 7.26
N GLU A 62 -9.98 3.30 7.34
CA GLU A 62 -10.41 4.61 7.80
C GLU A 62 -11.28 5.31 6.75
N LEU A 63 -10.92 5.24 5.46
CA LEU A 63 -11.70 5.76 4.34
C LEU A 63 -13.14 5.24 4.36
N ALA A 64 -13.33 3.94 4.56
CA ALA A 64 -14.65 3.31 4.62
C ALA A 64 -15.57 3.85 5.73
N LYS A 65 -15.03 4.58 6.71
CA LYS A 65 -15.78 5.22 7.80
C LYS A 65 -16.08 6.70 7.53
N GLN A 66 -15.41 7.32 6.55
CA GLN A 66 -15.54 8.74 6.26
C GLN A 66 -16.81 9.04 5.46
N LYS A 67 -17.34 10.26 5.62
CA LYS A 67 -18.35 10.77 4.69
C LYS A 67 -17.68 11.35 3.44
N PRO A 68 -18.34 11.30 2.27
CA PRO A 68 -17.78 11.82 1.01
C PRO A 68 -17.25 13.27 1.09
N GLU A 69 -17.87 14.12 1.89
CA GLU A 69 -17.49 15.54 2.04
C GLU A 69 -16.27 15.75 2.94
N GLN A 70 -15.82 14.72 3.66
CA GLN A 70 -14.66 14.78 4.57
C GLN A 70 -13.37 14.30 3.92
N VAL A 71 -13.49 13.61 2.78
CA VAL A 71 -12.36 13.07 2.03
C VAL A 71 -11.61 14.20 1.35
N SER A 72 -10.31 14.30 1.58
CA SER A 72 -9.46 15.30 0.94
C SER A 72 -8.93 14.82 -0.41
N SER A 73 -8.55 15.75 -1.28
CA SER A 73 -7.91 15.41 -2.56
C SER A 73 -6.57 14.72 -2.34
N GLU A 74 -5.81 15.12 -1.32
CA GLU A 74 -4.52 14.50 -0.96
C GLU A 74 -4.68 13.01 -0.58
N GLU A 75 -5.79 12.63 0.06
CA GLU A 75 -6.08 11.23 0.37
C GLU A 75 -6.39 10.43 -0.91
N MET A 76 -7.14 11.00 -1.85
CA MET A 76 -7.45 10.36 -3.13
C MET A 76 -6.22 10.26 -4.04
N GLU A 77 -5.37 11.29 -4.06
CA GLU A 77 -4.08 11.29 -4.77
C GLU A 77 -3.16 10.19 -4.25
N LEU A 78 -3.11 9.93 -2.93
CA LEU A 78 -2.33 8.82 -2.38
C LEU A 78 -2.76 7.48 -2.98
N TYR A 79 -4.07 7.19 -3.01
CA TYR A 79 -4.55 5.92 -3.57
C TYR A 79 -4.27 5.82 -5.08
N LEU A 80 -4.40 6.92 -5.81
CA LEU A 80 -4.08 6.98 -7.23
C LEU A 80 -2.58 6.77 -7.50
N SER A 81 -1.70 7.35 -6.68
CA SER A 81 -0.25 7.13 -6.76
C SER A 81 0.10 5.65 -6.57
N VAL A 82 -0.47 5.00 -5.55
CA VAL A 82 -0.25 3.57 -5.32
C VAL A 82 -0.80 2.73 -6.47
N ALA A 83 -2.00 3.03 -6.96
CA ALA A 83 -2.61 2.31 -8.08
C ALA A 83 -1.79 2.44 -9.37
N SER A 84 -1.30 3.65 -9.66
CA SER A 84 -0.50 3.95 -10.85
C SER A 84 0.84 3.23 -10.87
N ALA A 85 1.39 2.85 -9.71
CA ALA A 85 2.62 2.08 -9.60
C ALA A 85 2.41 0.57 -9.91
N ILE A 86 1.17 0.09 -9.94
CA ILE A 86 0.87 -1.34 -10.12
C ILE A 86 0.73 -1.65 -11.61
N THR A 87 1.61 -2.52 -12.12
CA THR A 87 1.55 -3.02 -13.50
C THR A 87 0.94 -4.42 -13.57
N VAL A 88 0.37 -4.76 -14.73
CA VAL A 88 -0.28 -6.07 -15.00
C VAL A 88 0.68 -7.24 -14.80
N GLU A 89 1.97 -7.04 -15.06
CA GLU A 89 3.01 -8.06 -14.93
C GLU A 89 3.12 -8.63 -13.51
N TYR A 90 2.70 -7.87 -12.48
CA TYR A 90 2.73 -8.33 -11.10
C TYR A 90 1.58 -9.27 -10.73
N MET A 91 0.54 -9.35 -11.56
CA MET A 91 -0.67 -10.12 -11.29
C MET A 91 -0.60 -11.57 -11.78
N ASP A 92 0.23 -11.85 -12.79
CA ASP A 92 0.34 -13.18 -13.43
C ASP A 92 1.42 -14.09 -12.81
N SER A 93 2.11 -13.64 -11.76
CA SER A 93 3.17 -14.41 -11.13
C SER A 93 2.63 -15.63 -10.36
N PRO A 94 3.30 -16.81 -10.44
CA PRO A 94 2.91 -17.98 -9.67
C PRO A 94 2.80 -17.66 -8.18
N GLN A 95 1.62 -17.96 -7.61
CA GLN A 95 1.24 -17.57 -6.26
C GLN A 95 1.89 -18.51 -5.23
N THR A 96 2.92 -18.02 -4.54
CA THR A 96 3.68 -18.77 -3.52
C THR A 96 3.46 -18.23 -2.09
N VAL A 97 3.20 -16.92 -1.97
CA VAL A 97 2.82 -16.27 -0.72
C VAL A 97 1.32 -16.05 -0.71
N GLU A 98 0.61 -16.91 0.02
CA GLU A 98 -0.86 -16.99 -0.04
C GLU A 98 -1.58 -15.90 0.77
N THR A 99 -0.90 -15.28 1.75
CA THR A 99 -1.54 -14.32 2.65
C THR A 99 -0.65 -13.12 2.93
N MET A 100 -1.27 -11.96 3.16
CA MET A 100 -0.55 -10.73 3.47
C MET A 100 0.24 -10.83 4.80
N ASP A 101 -0.22 -11.62 5.78
CA ASP A 101 0.53 -11.86 7.03
C ASP A 101 1.92 -12.45 6.81
N LYS A 102 2.10 -13.21 5.72
CA LYS A 102 3.40 -13.78 5.36
C LYS A 102 4.43 -12.74 4.94
N LEU A 103 4.02 -11.53 4.58
CA LEU A 103 4.93 -10.40 4.39
C LEU A 103 5.64 -9.98 5.68
N LEU A 104 5.17 -10.43 6.84
CA LEU A 104 5.77 -10.18 8.16
C LEU A 104 6.48 -11.40 8.74
N ASP A 105 6.74 -12.44 7.93
CA ASP A 105 7.59 -13.55 8.37
C ASP A 105 9.02 -13.01 8.64
N GLU A 106 9.64 -13.49 9.72
CA GLU A 106 10.91 -12.97 10.26
C GLU A 106 12.04 -12.85 9.22
N ARG A 107 12.07 -13.75 8.23
CA ARG A 107 13.06 -13.75 7.13
C ARG A 107 13.02 -12.50 6.24
N TYR A 108 11.88 -11.80 6.18
CA TYR A 108 11.70 -10.60 5.36
C TYR A 108 11.82 -9.31 6.18
N LEU A 109 11.82 -9.43 7.50
CA LEU A 109 11.91 -8.29 8.39
C LEU A 109 13.37 -7.90 8.56
N TRP A 110 13.62 -6.61 8.54
CA TRP A 110 14.92 -6.11 8.92
C TRP A 110 15.13 -6.23 10.44
N PRO A 111 16.37 -6.18 10.94
CA PRO A 111 16.61 -6.11 12.38
C PRO A 111 15.94 -4.89 13.02
N GLU A 112 15.74 -4.93 14.34
CA GLU A 112 15.26 -3.76 15.10
C GLU A 112 16.30 -2.64 15.19
N ASP A 113 17.57 -3.03 15.15
CA ASP A 113 18.71 -2.11 15.14
C ASP A 113 19.02 -1.67 13.70
N ASP A 114 19.06 -0.34 13.48
CA ASP A 114 19.26 0.28 12.17
C ASP A 114 20.71 0.70 11.89
N GLU A 115 21.65 0.45 12.82
CA GLU A 115 23.06 0.82 12.66
C GLU A 115 23.73 0.21 11.42
N GLU A 116 23.23 -0.94 10.95
CA GLU A 116 23.77 -1.67 9.80
C GLU A 116 22.94 -1.48 8.52
N ASP A 117 21.98 -0.55 8.49
CA ASP A 117 21.05 -0.43 7.36
C ASP A 117 21.74 -0.17 6.03
N ASP A 118 22.69 0.77 6.00
CA ASP A 118 23.45 1.12 4.81
C ASP A 118 24.17 -0.11 4.23
N TRP A 119 24.78 -0.92 5.09
CA TRP A 119 25.50 -2.14 4.67
C TRP A 119 24.54 -3.22 4.15
N ARG A 120 23.37 -3.36 4.77
CA ARG A 120 22.35 -4.35 4.37
C ARG A 120 21.69 -3.99 3.04
N TRP A 121 21.54 -2.68 2.76
CA TRP A 121 21.06 -2.21 1.46
C TRP A 121 22.03 -2.54 0.31
N GLU A 122 23.32 -2.66 0.60
CA GLU A 122 24.35 -3.02 -0.38
C GLU A 122 24.44 -4.54 -0.64
N GLU A 123 23.71 -5.37 0.11
CA GLU A 123 23.64 -6.81 -0.16
C GLU A 123 22.96 -7.09 -1.51
N GLU A 124 23.32 -8.20 -2.16
CA GLU A 124 22.74 -8.58 -3.46
C GLU A 124 21.21 -8.72 -3.41
N GLU A 125 20.67 -9.15 -2.27
CA GLU A 125 19.24 -9.33 -2.04
C GLU A 125 18.89 -8.91 -0.60
N PRO A 126 18.55 -7.63 -0.37
CA PRO A 126 18.19 -7.13 0.96
C PRO A 126 16.93 -7.80 1.52
N PRO A 127 16.74 -7.85 2.86
CA PRO A 127 15.58 -8.50 3.47
C PRO A 127 14.25 -7.94 2.95
N GLY A 128 13.39 -8.83 2.44
CA GLY A 128 12.09 -8.44 1.92
C GLY A 128 12.13 -7.89 0.50
N TYR A 129 13.24 -8.03 -0.22
CA TYR A 129 13.37 -7.66 -1.63
C TYR A 129 13.61 -8.87 -2.53
N GLU A 130 13.44 -10.08 -2.00
CA GLU A 130 13.42 -11.26 -2.84
C GLU A 130 12.30 -11.15 -3.88
N ALA A 131 12.56 -11.56 -5.13
CA ALA A 131 11.61 -11.36 -6.24
C ALA A 131 10.19 -11.89 -5.92
N GLU A 132 10.13 -13.00 -5.18
CA GLU A 132 8.89 -13.66 -4.74
C GLU A 132 8.06 -12.80 -3.78
N ILE A 133 8.70 -12.02 -2.90
CA ILE A 133 8.02 -11.20 -1.89
C ILE A 133 7.81 -9.77 -2.38
N PHE A 134 8.76 -9.23 -3.14
CA PHE A 134 8.69 -7.88 -3.68
C PHE A 134 7.45 -7.69 -4.56
N ILE A 135 7.17 -8.65 -5.44
CA ILE A 135 5.95 -8.66 -6.26
C ILE A 135 4.66 -8.68 -5.44
N ARG A 136 4.70 -9.17 -4.19
CA ARG A 136 3.53 -9.25 -3.30
C ARG A 136 3.13 -7.90 -2.73
N TYR A 137 4.04 -6.94 -2.63
CA TYR A 137 3.69 -5.57 -2.23
C TYR A 137 2.71 -4.96 -3.23
N TYR A 138 2.94 -5.19 -4.52
CA TYR A 138 2.05 -4.80 -5.60
C TYR A 138 0.75 -5.61 -5.61
N TYR A 139 0.86 -6.94 -5.56
CA TYR A 139 -0.32 -7.81 -5.60
C TYR A 139 -1.31 -7.52 -4.45
N PHE A 140 -0.83 -7.47 -3.20
CA PHE A 140 -1.73 -7.21 -2.07
C PHE A 140 -2.24 -5.77 -2.06
N SER A 141 -1.44 -4.79 -2.50
CA SER A 141 -1.92 -3.41 -2.64
C SER A 141 -3.04 -3.30 -3.69
N TYR A 142 -2.89 -3.98 -4.83
CA TYR A 142 -3.90 -4.06 -5.87
C TYR A 142 -5.20 -4.65 -5.33
N VAL A 143 -5.11 -5.81 -4.71
CA VAL A 143 -6.25 -6.53 -4.15
C VAL A 143 -6.99 -5.68 -3.11
N LEU A 144 -6.27 -4.97 -2.23
CA LEU A 144 -6.87 -4.05 -1.26
C LEU A 144 -7.62 -2.89 -1.93
N LEU A 145 -7.05 -2.29 -2.97
CA LEU A 145 -7.70 -1.22 -3.73
C LEU A 145 -8.97 -1.75 -4.42
N GLN A 146 -8.92 -2.93 -5.03
CA GLN A 146 -10.08 -3.56 -5.65
C GLN A 146 -11.21 -3.80 -4.65
N GLU A 147 -10.89 -4.33 -3.45
CA GLU A 147 -11.87 -4.51 -2.38
C GLU A 147 -12.51 -3.18 -1.94
N ALA A 148 -11.78 -2.07 -2.05
CA ALA A 148 -12.26 -0.73 -1.73
C ALA A 148 -13.01 -0.03 -2.87
N ALA A 149 -13.10 -0.62 -4.08
CA ALA A 149 -13.81 -0.03 -5.22
C ALA A 149 -15.24 0.45 -4.90
N PRO A 150 -16.07 -0.28 -4.13
CA PRO A 150 -17.39 0.20 -3.71
C PRO A 150 -17.33 1.47 -2.84
N VAL A 151 -16.29 1.63 -2.02
CA VAL A 151 -16.08 2.81 -1.17
C VAL A 151 -15.74 4.02 -2.04
N PHE A 152 -14.82 3.88 -3.01
CA PHE A 152 -14.48 4.95 -3.94
C PHE A 152 -15.71 5.41 -4.73
N ARG A 153 -16.52 4.47 -5.25
CA ARG A 153 -17.77 4.80 -5.95
C ARG A 153 -18.76 5.53 -5.04
N ALA A 154 -18.86 5.15 -3.77
CA ALA A 154 -19.72 5.84 -2.81
C ALA A 154 -19.26 7.28 -2.55
N ILE A 155 -17.95 7.52 -2.46
CA ILE A 155 -17.37 8.86 -2.31
C ILE A 155 -17.67 9.70 -3.55
N MET A 156 -17.39 9.18 -4.75
CA MET A 156 -17.64 9.87 -6.02
C MET A 156 -19.12 10.24 -6.20
N ASN A 157 -20.05 9.35 -5.83
CA ASN A 157 -21.49 9.61 -5.93
C ASN A 157 -22.00 10.61 -4.88
N GLY A 158 -21.30 10.74 -3.75
CA GLY A 158 -21.68 11.66 -2.68
C GLY A 158 -20.99 13.02 -2.73
N ASN A 159 -19.88 13.15 -3.47
CA ASN A 159 -19.13 14.38 -3.62
C ASN A 159 -18.42 14.39 -4.98
N ASP A 160 -18.79 15.34 -5.86
CA ASP A 160 -18.28 15.43 -7.22
C ASP A 160 -16.83 15.97 -7.30
N GLN A 161 -16.30 16.55 -6.21
CA GLN A 161 -14.97 17.13 -6.14
C GLN A 161 -13.86 16.18 -6.62
N HIS A 162 -14.02 14.87 -6.39
CA HIS A 162 -12.98 13.86 -6.65
C HIS A 162 -13.30 12.97 -7.85
N THR A 163 -14.30 13.32 -8.67
CA THR A 163 -14.80 12.48 -9.77
C THR A 163 -13.70 12.05 -10.73
N ASP A 164 -12.85 12.98 -11.15
CA ASP A 164 -11.79 12.70 -12.12
C ASP A 164 -10.75 11.72 -11.55
N ILE A 165 -10.26 11.99 -10.33
CA ILE A 165 -9.27 11.15 -9.63
C ILE A 165 -9.84 9.75 -9.37
N ILE A 166 -11.07 9.65 -8.89
CA ILE A 166 -11.71 8.37 -8.59
C ILE A 166 -11.99 7.57 -9.88
N SER A 167 -12.37 8.25 -10.96
CA SER A 167 -12.59 7.59 -12.26
C SER A 167 -11.29 6.99 -12.80
N GLU A 168 -10.19 7.72 -12.70
CA GLU A 168 -8.86 7.23 -13.08
C GLU A 168 -8.41 6.06 -12.20
N LEU A 169 -8.55 6.19 -10.88
CA LEU A 169 -8.24 5.14 -9.91
C LEU A 169 -9.01 3.86 -10.22
N LEU A 170 -10.33 3.95 -10.45
CA LEU A 170 -11.17 2.80 -10.77
C LEU A 170 -10.76 2.13 -12.09
N ALA A 171 -10.37 2.91 -13.10
CA ALA A 171 -9.91 2.36 -14.37
C ALA A 171 -8.61 1.54 -14.25
N LEU A 172 -7.75 1.88 -13.28
CA LEU A 172 -6.50 1.14 -13.01
C LEU A 172 -6.72 -0.18 -12.27
N ILE A 173 -7.72 -0.24 -11.39
CA ILE A 173 -7.94 -1.38 -10.48
C ILE A 173 -9.08 -2.32 -10.94
N GLU A 174 -9.95 -1.84 -11.82
CA GLU A 174 -11.00 -2.60 -12.49
C GLU A 174 -10.85 -2.38 -14.00
N PRO A 175 -9.73 -2.81 -14.62
CA PRO A 175 -9.62 -2.73 -16.07
C PRO A 175 -10.80 -3.51 -16.65
N GLU A 176 -11.57 -2.86 -17.55
CA GLU A 176 -12.64 -3.54 -18.28
C GLU A 176 -12.08 -4.86 -18.79
N ASP A 177 -12.79 -5.97 -18.55
CA ASP A 177 -12.45 -7.30 -19.07
C ASP A 177 -11.94 -7.08 -20.51
N ALA A 178 -10.64 -7.21 -20.71
CA ALA A 178 -10.05 -7.23 -22.03
C ALA A 178 -10.57 -8.52 -22.64
N GLY A 179 -11.74 -8.41 -23.28
CA GLY A 179 -12.60 -9.55 -23.61
C GLY A 179 -11.79 -10.71 -24.15
N MET A 180 -11.85 -11.83 -23.43
CA MET A 180 -11.56 -13.13 -23.99
C MET A 180 -12.75 -13.62 -24.81
#